data_AF-A0A7W5F2N9-F1
#
_entry.id   AF-A0A7W5F2N9-F1
#
_cell.length_a   1.000
_cell.length_b   1.000
_cell.length_c   1.000
_cell.angle_alpha   90.00
_cell.angle_beta   90.00
_cell.angle_gamma   90.00
#
_symmetry.space_group_name_H-M   'P 1'
#
loop_
_entity.id
_entity.type
_entity.pdbx_description
1 polymer ?
#
loop_
_entity_poly.entity_id
_entity_poly.type
_entity_poly.pdbx_seq_one_letter_code
_entity_poly.pdbx_strand_id
1 'polypeptide(L)' 'MKTDLPGLLQGASDPYVWIGCDTTTTRALAAYVRKELGLPEQRVHALGYWRAS' A
#
# COMPACT_ATOMS: atom_id res chain seq x y z
N MET A 1 3.15 10.32 -6.08
CA MET A 1 2.70 9.56 -4.88
C MET A 1 2.35 8.10 -5.20
N LYS A 2 1.36 7.75 -6.04
CA LYS A 2 1.19 6.34 -6.48
C LYS A 2 2.30 5.89 -7.45
N THR A 3 2.71 6.77 -8.36
CA THR A 3 3.62 6.47 -9.48
C THR A 3 5.02 6.04 -9.04
N ASP A 4 5.46 6.50 -7.88
CA ASP A 4 6.82 6.24 -7.37
C ASP A 4 6.90 4.91 -6.60
N LEU A 5 5.75 4.37 -6.17
CA LEU A 5 5.66 3.19 -5.32
C LEU A 5 6.29 1.93 -5.94
N PRO A 6 6.06 1.60 -7.23
CA PRO A 6 6.73 0.46 -7.85
C PRO A 6 8.26 0.58 -7.83
N GLY A 7 8.78 1.79 -8.02
CA GLY A 7 10.23 2.05 -7.98
C GLY A 7 10.83 1.84 -6.59
N LEU A 8 10.08 2.13 -5.53
CA LEU A 8 10.52 1.89 -4.15
C LEU A 8 10.58 0.41 -3.78
N LEU A 9 9.81 -0.44 -4.47
CA LEU A 9 9.80 -1.89 -4.25
C LEU A 9 10.86 -2.62 -5.08
N GLN A 10 11.27 -2.03 -6.21
CA GLN A 10 12.33 -2.59 -7.05
C GLN A 10 13.66 -2.57 -6.30
N GLY A 11 14.26 -3.75 -6.10
CA GLY A 11 15.53 -3.93 -5.40
C GLY A 11 15.41 -4.29 -3.92
N ALA A 12 14.21 -4.22 -3.33
CA ALA A 12 13.95 -4.83 -2.04
C ALA A 12 13.71 -6.33 -2.23
N SER A 13 14.53 -7.17 -1.61
CA SER A 13 14.37 -8.64 -1.68
C SER A 13 13.07 -9.12 -1.03
N ASP A 14 12.54 -8.34 -0.10
CA ASP A 14 11.40 -8.72 0.73
C ASP A 14 10.65 -7.49 1.28
N PRO A 15 10.00 -6.70 0.40
CA PRO A 15 9.43 -5.43 0.80
C PRO A 15 8.22 -5.60 1.74
N TYR A 16 8.12 -4.70 2.71
CA TYR A 16 6.97 -4.55 3.59
C TYR A 16 6.36 -3.16 3.41
N VAL A 17 5.04 -3.09 3.26
CA VAL A 17 4.32 -1.84 2.98
C VAL A 17 3.38 -1.52 4.13
N TRP A 18 3.56 -0.34 4.73
CA TRP A 18 2.65 0.21 5.73
C TRP A 18 1.93 1.43 5.18
N ILE A 19 0.59 1.42 5.25
CA ILE A 19 -0.29 2.46 4.72
C ILE A 19 -1.12 3.03 5.86
N GLY A 20 -0.99 4.33 6.10
CA GLY A 20 -1.76 5.09 7.09
C GLY A 20 -2.22 6.43 6.53
N CYS A 21 -3.48 6.50 6.08
CA CYS A 21 -4.11 7.73 5.59
C CYS A 21 -5.64 7.67 5.78
N ASP A 22 -6.42 8.44 5.04
CA ASP A 22 -7.88 8.32 5.11
C ASP A 22 -8.36 6.92 4.67
N THR A 23 -9.54 6.50 5.13
CA THR A 23 -10.09 5.17 4.83
C THR A 23 -10.21 4.88 3.33
N THR A 24 -10.61 5.88 2.53
CA THR A 24 -10.83 5.69 1.09
C THR A 24 -9.50 5.45 0.39
N THR A 25 -8.52 6.31 0.65
CA THR A 25 -7.18 6.20 0.07
C THR A 25 -6.44 4.96 0.57
N THR A 26 -6.57 4.63 1.85
CA THR A 26 -5.97 3.43 2.44
C THR A 26 -6.46 2.18 1.72
N ARG A 27 -7.77 2.05 1.50
CA ARG A 27 -8.35 0.91 0.78
C ARG A 27 -7.89 0.84 -0.68
N ALA A 28 -7.82 1.98 -1.35
CA ALA A 28 -7.37 2.05 -2.75
C ALA A 28 -5.90 1.60 -2.88
N LEU A 29 -5.01 2.12 -2.03
CA LEU A 29 -3.59 1.75 -2.04
C LEU A 29 -3.38 0.28 -1.64
N ALA A 30 -4.08 -0.21 -0.62
CA ALA A 30 -3.97 -1.61 -0.20
C ALA A 30 -4.46 -2.59 -1.28
N ALA A 31 -5.46 -2.19 -2.09
CA ALA A 31 -5.89 -2.97 -3.24
C ALA A 31 -4.84 -2.94 -4.35
N TYR A 32 -4.32 -1.76 -4.68
CA TYR A 32 -3.27 -1.57 -5.69
C TYR A 32 -2.02 -2.42 -5.39
N VAL A 33 -1.49 -2.32 -4.16
CA VAL A 33 -0.27 -3.04 -3.76
C VAL A 33 -0.44 -4.57 -3.81
N ARG A 34 -1.61 -5.08 -3.41
CA ARG A 34 -1.87 -6.54 -3.45
C ARG A 34 -2.18 -7.06 -4.85
N LYS A 35 -3.02 -6.34 -5.61
CA LYS A 35 -3.55 -6.82 -6.89
C LYS A 35 -2.65 -6.51 -8.07
N GLU A 36 -2.07 -5.31 -8.09
CA GLU A 36 -1.27 -4.85 -9.22
C GLU A 36 0.23 -5.03 -8.98
N LEU A 37 0.70 -4.87 -7.74
CA LEU A 37 2.13 -5.06 -7.41
C LEU A 37 2.44 -6.46 -6.86
N GLY A 38 1.42 -7.29 -6.65
CA GLY A 38 1.57 -8.70 -6.29
C GLY A 38 2.10 -8.98 -4.88
N LEU A 39 2.05 -7.99 -3.97
CA LEU A 39 2.52 -8.23 -2.60
C LEU A 39 1.59 -9.18 -1.85
N PRO A 40 2.14 -10.16 -1.10
CA PRO A 40 1.36 -10.99 -0.19
C PRO A 40 0.66 -10.16 0.89
N GLU A 41 -0.50 -10.60 1.36
CA GLU A 41 -1.24 -9.90 2.42
C GLU A 41 -0.42 -9.72 3.70
N GLN A 42 0.40 -10.71 4.06
CA GLN A 42 1.28 -10.67 5.23
C GLN A 42 2.35 -9.55 5.13
N ARG A 43 2.58 -9.02 3.93
CA ARG A 43 3.53 -7.92 3.65
C ARG A 43 2.87 -6.56 3.56
N VAL A 44 1.56 -6.47 3.77
CA VAL A 44 0.81 -5.23 3.67
C VAL A 44 0.05 -4.98 4.96
N HIS A 45 0.38 -3.89 5.66
CA HIS A 45 -0.42 -3.39 6.75
C HIS A 45 -1.09 -2.08 6.33
N ALA A 46 -2.41 -2.04 6.41
CA ALA A 46 -3.19 -0.90 5.96
C ALA A 46 -4.22 -0.51 7.03
N LEU A 47 -4.07 0.69 7.57
CA LEU A 47 -4.93 1.21 8.63
C LEU A 47 -5.45 2.59 8.23
N GLY A 48 -6.77 2.71 8.07
CA GLY A 48 -7.42 4.00 7.84
C GLY A 48 -7.44 4.81 9.14
N TYR A 49 -6.65 5.86 9.21
CA TYR A 49 -6.47 6.66 10.44
C TYR A 49 -7.67 7.59 10.69
N TRP A 50 -8.21 8.17 9.62
CA TRP A 50 -9.39 9.03 9.68
C TRP A 50 -10.31 8.73 8.51
N ARG A 51 -11.57 9.17 8.62
CA ARG A 51 -12.50 9.16 7.50
C ARG A 51 -12.56 10.58 6.96
N ALA A 52 -12.15 10.78 5.71
CA ALA A 52 -12.40 12.03 5.01
C ALA A 52 -13.91 12.15 4.80
N SER A 53 -14.51 13.17 5.42
CA SER A 53 -15.94 13.51 5.33
C SER A 53 -16.31 14.02 3.95
#